data_AF-A0A7C0WJ57-F1
#
_entry.id   AF-A0A7C0WJ57-F1
#
_cell.length_a   1.000
_cell.length_b   1.000
_cell.length_c   1.000
_cell.angle_alpha   90.00
_cell.angle_beta   90.00
_cell.angle_gamma   90.00
#
_symmetry.space_group_name_H-M   'P 1'
#
loop_
_entity.id
_entity.type
_entity.pdbx_description
1 polymer ?
#
loop_
_entity_poly.entity_id
_entity_poly.type
_entity_poly.pdbx_seq_one_letter_code
_entity_poly.pdbx_strand_id
1 'polypeptide(L)' 'EEEIADIIIYLTYLCNDLDIDLQEIVSRKLEINRKKYPSEKVKGSARKYTEYNK' A
#
# COMPACT_ATOMS: atom_id res chain seq x y z
N GLU A 1 4.89 -11.79 15.49
CA GLU A 1 6.02 -11.07 14.87
C GLU A 1 6.67 -11.93 13.79
N GLU A 2 6.94 -13.21 14.07
CA GLU A 2 7.52 -14.18 13.13
C GLU A 2 6.78 -14.24 11.78
N GLU A 3 5.46 -14.43 11.78
CA GLU A 3 4.67 -14.50 10.54
C GLU A 3 4.75 -13.24 9.66
N ILE A 4 4.94 -12.06 10.28
CA ILE A 4 5.10 -10.81 9.52
C ILE A 4 6.48 -10.78 8.87
N ALA A 5 7.51 -11.25 9.58
CA ALA A 5 8.84 -11.37 9.03
C ALA A 5 8.86 -12.36 7.86
N ASP A 6 8.21 -13.51 7.99
CA ASP A 6 8.12 -14.51 6.92
C ASP A 6 7.46 -13.93 5.65
N ILE A 7 6.35 -13.20 5.80
CA ILE A 7 5.70 -12.51 4.66
C ILE A 7 6.67 -11.53 3.99
N ILE A 8 7.42 -10.74 4.76
CA ILE A 8 8.39 -9.79 4.21
C ILE A 8 9.52 -10.51 3.48
N ILE A 9 10.04 -11.60 4.05
CA ILE A 9 11.11 -12.41 3.47
C ILE A 9 10.65 -12.96 2.12
N TYR A 10 9.51 -13.64 2.07
CA TYR A 10 8.99 -14.23 0.82
C TYR A 10 8.65 -13.16 -0.22
N LEU A 11 8.05 -12.03 0.18
CA LEU A 11 7.75 -10.94 -0.74
C LEU A 11 9.03 -10.33 -1.34
N THR A 12 10.08 -10.17 -0.52
CA THR A 12 11.37 -9.65 -0.97
C THR A 12 12.03 -10.59 -1.96
N TYR A 13 12.04 -11.90 -1.69
CA TYR A 13 12.55 -12.89 -2.63
C TYR A 13 11.76 -12.87 -3.95
N LEU A 14 10.43 -12.85 -3.89
CA LEU A 14 9.58 -12.80 -5.08
C LEU A 14 9.86 -11.55 -5.94
N CYS A 15 10.03 -10.39 -5.30
CA CYS A 15 10.37 -9.16 -6.02
C CYS A 15 11.73 -9.28 -6.71
N ASN A 16 12.73 -9.86 -6.05
CA ASN A 16 14.04 -10.09 -6.63
C ASN A 16 13.98 -11.04 -7.85
N ASP A 17 13.25 -12.15 -7.74
CA ASP A 17 13.14 -13.14 -8.83
C ASP A 17 12.40 -12.61 -10.06
N LEU A 18 11.49 -11.66 -9.87
CA LEU A 18 10.71 -11.02 -10.93
C LEU A 18 11.33 -9.71 -11.44
N ASP A 19 12.50 -9.32 -10.94
CA ASP A 19 13.16 -8.03 -11.24
C ASP A 19 12.23 -6.82 -10.97
N ILE A 20 11.56 -6.87 -9.83
CA ILE A 20 10.62 -5.85 -9.37
C ILE A 20 11.28 -5.00 -8.29
N ASP A 21 11.36 -3.68 -8.51
CA ASP A 21 11.76 -2.73 -7.48
C ASP A 21 10.62 -2.53 -6.46
N LEU A 22 10.79 -3.17 -5.29
CA LEU A 22 9.84 -3.07 -4.18
C LEU A 22 9.71 -1.63 -3.65
N GLN A 23 10.79 -0.84 -3.63
CA GLN A 23 10.75 0.56 -3.17
C GLN A 23 9.94 1.43 -4.13
N GLU A 24 10.13 1.24 -5.44
CA GLU A 24 9.35 1.97 -6.46
C GLU A 24 7.85 1.63 -6.34
N ILE A 25 7.50 0.34 -6.23
CA ILE A 25 6.10 -0.10 -6.11
C ILE A 25 5.44 0.50 -4.86
N VAL A 26 6.11 0.42 -3.71
CA VAL A 26 5.58 0.97 -2.45
C VAL A 26 5.39 2.48 -2.57
N SER A 27 6.35 3.20 -3.13
CA SER A 27 6.27 4.65 -3.34
C SER A 27 5.08 5.05 -4.22
N ARG A 28 4.92 4.38 -5.37
CA ARG A 28 3.77 4.58 -6.28
C ARG A 28 2.45 4.24 -5.60
N LYS A 29 2.40 3.18 -4.81
CA LYS A 29 1.18 2.78 -4.08
C LYS A 29 0.79 3.84 -3.03
N LEU A 30 1.76 4.40 -2.32
CA LEU A 30 1.53 5.48 -1.36
C LEU A 30 0.98 6.73 -2.05
N GLU A 31 1.49 7.10 -3.22
CA GLU A 31 0.95 8.22 -4.01
C GLU A 31 -0.50 7.99 -4.43
N ILE A 32 -0.82 6.80 -4.95
CA ILE A 32 -2.19 6.42 -5.31
C ILE A 32 -3.09 6.49 -4.07
N ASN A 33 -2.63 6.01 -2.92
CA ASN A 33 -3.39 6.05 -1.68
C ASN A 33 -3.62 7.49 -1.21
N ARG A 34 -2.63 8.38 -1.31
CA ARG A 34 -2.80 9.81 -1.00
C ARG A 34 -3.90 10.45 -1.86
N LYS A 35 -3.96 10.12 -3.15
CA LYS A 35 -5.03 10.60 -4.06
C LYS A 35 -6.40 10.00 -3.72
N LYS A 36 -6.44 8.72 -3.36
CA LYS A 36 -7.69 8.01 -3.02
C LYS A 36 -8.26 8.39 -1.65
N TYR A 37 -7.39 8.73 -0.69
CA TYR A 37 -7.71 8.99 0.69
C TYR A 37 -7.17 10.35 1.14
N PRO A 38 -7.70 11.47 0.60
CA PRO A 38 -7.26 12.80 1.00
C PRO A 38 -7.60 13.05 2.49
N SER A 39 -6.60 13.43 3.29
CA SER A 39 -6.70 13.58 4.74
C SER A 39 -7.90 14.43 5.19
N GLU A 40 -8.20 15.52 4.46
CA GLU A 40 -9.32 16.42 4.72
C GLU A 40 -10.70 15.73 4.64
N LYS A 41 -10.84 14.66 3.85
CA LYS A 41 -12.12 13.95 3.65
C LYS A 41 -12.26 12.69 4.49
N VAL A 42 -11.15 12.14 5.00
CA VAL A 42 -11.10 10.76 5.51
C VAL A 42 -10.57 10.64 6.93
N LYS A 43 -10.14 11.74 7.55
CA LYS A 43 -9.63 11.74 8.92
C LYS A 43 -10.69 11.19 9.88
N GLY A 44 -10.40 10.05 10.50
CA GLY A 44 -11.31 9.35 11.42
C GLY A 44 -12.33 8.42 10.74
N SER A 45 -12.25 8.21 9.42
CA SER A 45 -13.17 7.36 8.66
C SER A 45 -12.45 6.24 7.93
N ALA A 46 -12.87 4.99 8.16
CA ALA A 46 -12.39 3.81 7.42
C ALA A 46 -13.15 3.57 6.10
N ARG A 47 -14.02 4.50 5.70
CA ARG A 47 -14.78 4.41 4.44
C ARG A 47 -13.82 4.30 3.27
N LYS A 48 -14.17 3.47 2.28
CA LYS A 48 -13.40 3.36 1.04
C LYS A 48 -13.64 4.58 0.16
N TYR A 49 -12.69 4.85 -0.74
CA TYR A 49 -12.77 5.98 -1.68
C TYR A 49 -14.02 6.01 -2.57
N THR A 50 -14.66 4.84 -2.77
CA THR A 50 -15.93 4.68 -3.46
C THR A 50 -17.14 5.27 -2.71
N GLU A 51 -16.97 5.62 -1.44
CA GLU A 51 -18.04 6.10 -0.56
C GLU A 51 -18.00 7.62 -0.34
N TYR A 52 -17.03 8.35 -0.92
CA TYR A 52 -16.87 9.81 -0.75
C TYR A 52 -17.66 10.67 -1.74
N ASN A 53 -18.15 10.10 -2.85
CA ASN A 53 -18.82 10.83 -3.94
C ASN A 53 -20.35 10.67 -3.91
N LYS A 54 -20.96 10.68 -2.71
CA LYS A 54 -22.42 10.83 -2.59
C LYS A 54 -22.77 12.25 -2.19
#